data_AF-A0A369QTU9-F1
#
_entry.id   AF-A0A369QTU9-F1
#
_cell.length_a   1.000
_cell.length_b   1.000
_cell.length_c   1.000
_cell.angle_alpha   90.00
_cell.angle_beta   90.00
_cell.angle_gamma   90.00
#
_symmetry.space_group_name_H-M   'P 1'
#
loop_
_entity.id
_entity.type
_entity.pdbx_description
1 polymer ?
#
loop_
_entity_poly.entity_id
_entity_poly.type
_entity_poly.pdbx_seq_one_letter_code
_entity_poly.pdbx_strand_id
1 'polypeptide(L)'
;MKARIITAAALTALTLGVAAHAQEDPAMGQGFNMLTGAVYNALSAQGFDTSNINDLSLSEIAQIRNLLTGDMGNSERQRIELILERAAG
;
A
#
# COMPACT_ATOMS: atom_id res chain seq x y z
N MET A 1 -8.94 29.09 54.94
CA MET A 1 -9.43 28.78 53.58
C MET A 1 -8.27 28.93 52.61
N LYS A 2 -8.00 27.94 51.75
CA LYS A 2 -6.88 27.92 50.80
C LYS A 2 -7.33 28.56 49.47
N ALA A 3 -6.82 29.74 49.13
CA ALA A 3 -7.01 30.33 47.81
C ALA A 3 -5.85 29.93 46.89
N ARG A 4 -6.17 29.22 45.80
CA ARG A 4 -5.20 28.77 44.80
C ARG A 4 -4.91 29.92 43.83
N ILE A 5 -3.62 30.22 43.72
CA ILE A 5 -3.05 31.31 42.94
C ILE A 5 -3.02 30.92 41.45
N ILE A 6 -3.71 31.73 40.64
CA ILE A 6 -3.26 32.43 39.43
C ILE A 6 -2.47 31.61 38.39
N THR A 7 -2.91 31.65 37.13
CA THR A 7 -2.26 32.42 36.04
C THR A 7 -2.64 31.85 34.68
N ALA A 8 -3.40 32.65 33.93
CA ALA A 8 -3.60 32.46 32.50
C ALA A 8 -2.33 32.86 31.75
N ALA A 9 -1.81 31.97 30.90
CA ALA A 9 -0.84 32.31 29.87
C ALA A 9 -1.54 32.19 28.52
N ALA A 10 -2.07 33.31 28.04
CA ALA A 10 -2.22 33.52 26.61
C ALA A 10 -0.85 33.93 26.03
N LEU A 11 -0.59 33.62 24.75
CA LEU A 11 0.14 34.41 23.74
C LEU A 11 0.62 33.46 22.61
N THR A 12 -0.09 33.41 21.48
CA THR A 12 0.20 34.08 20.19
C THR A 12 1.24 33.37 19.31
N ALA A 13 0.82 32.94 18.11
CA ALA A 13 1.47 33.29 16.83
C ALA A 13 0.65 32.71 15.66
N LEU A 14 -0.35 33.46 15.17
CA LEU A 14 -0.74 33.37 13.77
C LEU A 14 0.35 34.07 12.97
N THR A 15 0.94 33.36 12.00
CA THR A 15 1.22 33.81 10.62
C THR A 15 2.38 33.01 10.03
N LEU A 16 2.15 32.45 8.85
CA LEU A 16 3.02 32.39 7.67
C LEU A 16 2.82 31.05 6.96
N GLY A 17 2.27 31.15 5.74
CA GLY A 17 1.99 30.02 4.89
C GLY A 17 3.23 29.16 4.65
N VAL A 18 3.06 27.86 4.83
CA VAL A 18 3.78 26.85 4.09
C VAL A 18 2.70 25.89 3.64
N ALA A 19 2.73 25.55 2.35
CA ALA A 19 1.96 24.49 1.75
C ALA A 19 1.75 23.37 2.77
N ALA A 20 0.49 23.05 3.11
CA ALA A 20 0.18 21.79 3.74
C ALA A 20 0.62 20.73 2.74
N HIS A 21 1.88 20.34 2.88
CA HIS A 21 2.50 19.16 2.32
C HIS A 21 1.46 18.07 2.44
N ALA A 22 1.02 17.54 1.30
CA ALA A 22 0.33 16.27 1.26
C ALA A 22 1.23 15.30 2.02
N GLN A 23 0.87 15.04 3.27
CA GLN A 23 1.56 14.11 4.13
C GLN A 23 1.19 12.76 3.54
N GLU A 24 2.02 12.25 2.63
CA GLU A 24 1.91 10.88 2.15
C GLU A 24 1.85 10.00 3.39
N ASP A 25 0.67 9.41 3.65
CA ASP A 25 0.45 8.59 4.82
C ASP A 25 1.40 7.38 4.74
N PRO A 26 2.41 7.28 5.62
CA PRO A 26 3.39 6.18 5.58
C PRO A 26 2.71 4.80 5.69
N ALA A 27 1.49 4.75 6.25
CA ALA A 27 0.70 3.53 6.36
C ALA A 27 0.30 2.96 5.00
N MET A 28 0.03 3.81 3.99
CA MET A 28 -0.39 3.35 2.66
C MET A 28 0.74 2.66 1.92
N GLY A 29 1.96 3.20 1.98
CA GLY A 29 3.14 2.58 1.36
C GLY A 29 3.54 1.26 2.02
N GLN A 30 3.45 1.19 3.36
CA GLN A 30 3.75 -0.04 4.09
C GLN A 30 2.75 -1.15 3.77
N GLY A 31 1.44 -0.82 3.71
CA GLY A 31 0.40 -1.77 3.33
C GLY A 31 0.59 -2.33 1.91
N PHE A 32 0.98 -1.47 0.96
CA PHE A 32 1.27 -1.89 -0.41
C PHE A 32 2.46 -2.87 -0.46
N ASN A 33 3.57 -2.55 0.21
CA ASN A 33 4.75 -3.42 0.23
C ASN A 33 4.45 -4.80 0.85
N MET A 34 3.66 -4.84 1.93
CA MET A 34 3.23 -6.08 2.55
C MET A 34 2.36 -6.92 1.61
N LEU A 35 1.41 -6.28 0.93
CA LEU A 35 0.55 -6.93 -0.05
C LEU A 35 1.36 -7.52 -1.22
N THR A 36 2.25 -6.72 -1.81
CA THR A 36 3.13 -7.14 -2.91
C THR A 36 4.02 -8.30 -2.49
N GLY A 37 4.59 -8.27 -1.28
CA GLY A 37 5.37 -9.37 -0.73
C GLY A 37 4.55 -10.66 -0.53
N ALA A 38 3.30 -10.56 -0.06
CA ALA A 38 2.42 -11.73 0.07
C ALA A 38 2.09 -12.35 -1.29
N VAL A 39 1.79 -11.51 -2.29
CA VAL A 39 1.52 -11.95 -3.67
C VAL A 39 2.76 -12.57 -4.31
N TYR A 40 3.94 -11.97 -4.15
CA TYR A 40 5.22 -12.52 -4.61
C TYR A 40 5.44 -13.95 -4.12
N ASN A 41 5.29 -14.18 -2.82
CA ASN A 41 5.52 -15.49 -2.23
C ASN A 41 4.52 -16.53 -2.75
N ALA A 42 3.24 -16.14 -2.86
CA ALA A 42 2.20 -17.03 -3.36
C ALA A 42 2.41 -17.39 -4.85
N LEU A 43 2.76 -16.41 -5.69
CA LEU A 43 3.09 -16.63 -7.10
C LEU A 43 4.33 -17.51 -7.27
N SER A 44 5.39 -17.24 -6.50
CA SER A 44 6.63 -18.04 -6.53
C SER A 44 6.37 -19.49 -6.14
N ALA A 45 5.54 -19.73 -5.11
CA ALA A 45 5.15 -21.07 -4.69
C ALA A 45 4.34 -21.84 -5.76
N GLN A 46 3.67 -21.12 -6.66
CA GLN A 46 2.90 -21.67 -7.77
C GLN A 46 3.71 -21.77 -9.08
N GLY A 47 4.98 -21.35 -9.06
CA GLY A 47 5.90 -21.43 -10.20
C GLY A 47 5.70 -20.36 -11.28
N PHE A 48 5.07 -19.22 -10.95
CA PHE A 48 5.00 -18.09 -11.87
C PHE A 48 6.33 -17.33 -11.93
N ASP A 49 6.61 -16.73 -13.08
CA ASP A 49 7.68 -15.74 -13.19
C ASP A 49 7.24 -14.41 -12.56
N THR A 50 7.91 -14.01 -11.49
CA THR A 50 7.60 -12.78 -10.74
C THR A 50 8.60 -11.66 -11.01
N SER A 51 9.44 -11.77 -12.04
CA SER A 51 10.51 -10.79 -12.31
C SER A 51 10.00 -9.35 -12.44
N ASN A 52 8.80 -9.18 -12.97
CA ASN A 52 8.19 -7.86 -13.24
C ASN A 52 7.12 -7.47 -12.19
N ILE A 53 7.09 -8.15 -11.03
CA ILE A 53 6.06 -7.89 -10.02
C ILE A 53 6.08 -6.46 -9.48
N ASN A 54 7.26 -5.82 -9.46
CA ASN A 54 7.43 -4.44 -8.98
C ASN A 54 6.88 -3.40 -9.95
N ASP A 55 6.63 -3.78 -11.21
CA ASP A 55 6.05 -2.92 -12.24
C ASP A 55 4.52 -2.99 -12.27
N LEU A 56 3.93 -3.85 -11.43
CA LEU A 56 2.49 -3.95 -11.25
C LEU A 56 1.95 -2.78 -10.44
N SER A 57 0.82 -2.25 -10.89
CA SER A 57 0.05 -1.29 -10.10
C SER A 57 -0.61 -1.97 -8.90
N LEU A 58 -0.99 -1.17 -7.90
CA LEU A 58 -1.73 -1.65 -6.72
C LEU A 58 -3.00 -2.42 -7.09
N SER A 59 -3.75 -1.97 -8.11
CA SER A 59 -4.97 -2.63 -8.56
C SER A 59 -4.68 -4.00 -9.18
N GLU A 60 -3.54 -4.19 -9.81
CA GLU A 60 -3.13 -5.46 -10.42
C GLU A 60 -2.65 -6.45 -9.37
N ILE A 61 -1.86 -5.97 -8.41
CA ILE A 61 -1.49 -6.76 -7.22
C ILE A 61 -2.74 -7.22 -6.48
N ALA A 62 -3.74 -6.34 -6.29
CA ALA A 62 -5.00 -6.70 -5.66
C ALA A 62 -5.82 -7.72 -6.48
N GLN A 63 -5.85 -7.57 -7.81
CA GLN A 63 -6.52 -8.52 -8.71
C GLN A 63 -5.87 -9.91 -8.62
N ILE A 64 -4.54 -9.99 -8.68
CA ILE A 64 -3.82 -11.25 -8.54
C ILE A 64 -4.12 -11.89 -7.18
N ARG A 65 -4.08 -11.12 -6.09
CA ARG A 65 -4.43 -11.64 -4.75
C ARG A 65 -5.82 -12.28 -4.74
N ASN A 66 -6.80 -11.64 -5.38
CA ASN A 66 -8.16 -12.18 -5.43
C ASN A 66 -8.22 -13.50 -6.22
N LEU A 67 -7.50 -13.59 -7.34
CA LEU A 67 -7.39 -14.83 -8.13
C LEU A 67 -6.69 -15.95 -7.36
N LEU A 68 -5.70 -15.62 -6.53
CA LEU A 68 -4.95 -16.58 -5.70
C LEU A 68 -5.74 -17.11 -4.49
N THR A 69 -6.79 -16.41 -4.05
CA THR A 69 -7.56 -16.79 -2.85
C THR A 69 -8.62 -17.86 -3.17
N GLY A 70 -8.99 -18.03 -4.44
CA GLY A 70 -9.91 -19.07 -4.90
C GLY A 70 -9.22 -20.39 -5.24
N ASP A 71 -10.01 -21.36 -5.70
CA ASP A 71 -9.46 -22.58 -6.30
C ASP A 71 -8.82 -22.22 -7.65
N MET A 72 -7.50 -22.40 -7.76
CA MET A 72 -6.75 -21.91 -8.90
C MET A 72 -6.86 -22.90 -10.07
N GLY A 73 -7.79 -22.61 -10.97
CA GLY A 73 -7.92 -23.30 -12.24
C GLY A 73 -7.01 -22.74 -13.33
N ASN A 74 -7.08 -23.37 -14.51
CA ASN A 74 -6.31 -22.94 -15.69
C ASN A 74 -6.68 -21.52 -16.14
N SER A 75 -7.95 -21.10 -15.98
CA SER A 75 -8.40 -19.77 -16.38
C SER A 75 -7.85 -18.68 -15.46
N GLU A 76 -7.78 -18.92 -14.16
CA GLU A 76 -7.20 -18.01 -13.18
C GLU A 76 -5.69 -17.89 -13.42
N ARG A 77 -5.02 -19.03 -13.66
CA ARG A 77 -3.60 -19.07 -14.01
C ARG A 77 -3.28 -18.22 -15.24
N GLN A 78 -4.04 -18.43 -16.32
CA GLN A 78 -3.86 -17.67 -17.56
C GLN A 78 -4.06 -16.15 -17.35
N ARG A 79 -5.04 -15.76 -16.52
CA ARG A 79 -5.25 -14.34 -16.19
C ARG A 79 -4.09 -13.74 -15.43
N ILE A 80 -3.52 -14.48 -14.48
CA ILE A 80 -2.34 -14.04 -13.73
C ILE A 80 -1.15 -13.88 -14.69
N GLU A 81 -0.93 -14.82 -15.60
CA GLU A 81 0.14 -14.75 -16.61
C GLU A 81 -0.01 -13.50 -17.49
N LEU A 82 -1.22 -13.20 -17.98
CA LEU A 82 -1.47 -12.00 -18.79
C LEU A 82 -1.17 -10.70 -18.04
N ILE A 83 -1.49 -10.63 -16.73
CA ILE A 83 -1.20 -9.45 -15.91
C ILE A 83 0.31 -9.27 -15.76
N LEU A 84 1.05 -10.37 -15.50
CA LEU A 84 2.50 -10.38 -15.35
C LEU A 84 3.22 -10.07 -16.67
N GLU A 85 2.74 -10.61 -17.80
CA GLU A 85 3.30 -10.37 -19.13
C GLU A 85 3.13 -8.91 -19.55
N ARG A 86 1.96 -8.31 -19.30
CA ARG A 86 1.75 -6.88 -19.53
C ARG A 86 2.71 -6.00 -18.71
N ALA A 87 3.16 -6.47 -17.55
CA ALA A 87 4.18 -5.78 -16.76
C ALA A 87 5.60 -5.94 -17.32
N ALA A 88 5.85 -6.97 -18.15
CA ALA A 88 7.15 -7.26 -18.75
C ALA A 88 7.52 -6.33 -19.92
N GLY A 89 6.50 -5.75 -20.59
CA GLY A 89 6.66 -4.88 -21.76
C GLY A 89 6.24 -5.53 -23.07
#